data_AF-A0A4Q5X8B2-F1
#
_entry.id   AF-A0A4Q5X8B2-F1
#
_cell.length_a   1.000
_cell.length_b   1.000
_cell.length_c   1.000
_cell.angle_alpha   90.00
_cell.angle_beta   90.00
_cell.angle_gamma   90.00
#
_symmetry.space_group_name_H-M   'P 1'
#
loop_
_entity.id
_entity.type
_entity.pdbx_description
1 polymer ?
#
loop_
_entity_poly.entity_id
_entity_poly.type
_entity_poly.pdbx_seq_one_letter_code
_entity_poly.pdbx_strand_id
1 'polypeptide(L)'
;MASQAWARRGARVLSFFAVSALASISAGAEKDEPATADACVSFQQETIDKALVVEAANDCQKGFACRLDYTVRCTDLDGKQTSKLDKRAPFGLSPKGKAKVTLSAGSCLQGWRIDDFSWTCG
;
A
#
# COMPACT_ATOMS: atom_id res chain seq x y z
N MET A 1 21.59 -30.47 65.15
CA MET A 1 21.25 -29.26 65.92
C MET A 1 19.92 -28.75 65.38
N ALA A 2 18.79 -29.23 65.93
CA ALA A 2 17.98 -28.59 66.98
C ALA A 2 17.49 -27.19 66.53
N SER A 3 16.25 -27.10 66.02
CA SER A 3 15.00 -26.87 66.78
C SER A 3 14.71 -25.38 66.96
N GLN A 4 13.55 -24.93 66.45
CA GLN A 4 12.63 -23.92 67.01
C GLN A 4 11.62 -23.54 65.92
N ALA A 5 10.36 -23.23 66.17
CA ALA A 5 9.41 -23.46 67.25
C ALA A 5 8.07 -22.96 66.69
N TRP A 6 7.00 -23.53 67.20
CA TRP A 6 5.62 -23.35 66.74
C TRP A 6 4.97 -22.00 67.08
N ALA A 7 3.89 -21.76 66.32
CA ALA A 7 2.63 -21.12 66.69
C ALA A 7 2.53 -19.58 66.65
N ARG A 8 1.53 -19.09 65.90
CA ARG A 8 0.24 -18.69 66.50
C ARG A 8 -0.85 -18.44 65.46
N ARG A 9 -2.05 -18.88 65.84
CA ARG A 9 -3.35 -18.71 65.16
C ARG A 9 -3.81 -17.24 65.23
N GLY A 10 -4.52 -16.76 64.20
CA GLY A 10 -5.32 -15.53 64.23
C GLY A 10 -6.06 -15.34 62.91
N ALA A 11 -7.23 -15.96 62.76
CA ALA A 11 -8.55 -15.31 62.63
C ALA A 11 -8.79 -14.50 61.33
N ARG A 12 -9.73 -15.03 60.54
CA ARG A 12 -10.53 -14.46 59.43
C ARG A 12 -10.73 -12.94 59.52
N VAL A 13 -10.75 -12.24 58.37
CA VAL A 13 -11.82 -11.29 57.97
C VAL A 13 -11.76 -11.04 56.44
N LEU A 14 -12.86 -11.43 55.80
CA LEU A 14 -13.60 -10.82 54.68
C LEU A 14 -12.89 -10.39 53.38
N SER A 15 -13.32 -11.08 52.32
CA SER A 15 -13.41 -10.67 50.92
C SER A 15 -13.50 -9.16 50.70
N PHE A 16 -12.57 -8.63 49.90
CA PHE A 16 -12.89 -7.56 48.96
C PHE A 16 -12.78 -8.12 47.54
N PHE A 17 -13.95 -8.30 46.92
CA PHE A 17 -14.08 -8.35 45.48
C PHE A 17 -13.50 -7.05 44.91
N ALA A 18 -12.35 -7.12 44.27
CA ALA A 18 -11.97 -6.12 43.27
C ALA A 18 -12.07 -6.81 41.91
N VAL A 19 -13.30 -6.83 41.39
CA VAL A 19 -13.58 -7.23 40.02
C VAL A 19 -12.71 -6.38 39.11
N SER A 20 -11.85 -7.05 38.37
CA SER A 20 -11.05 -6.50 37.28
C SER A 20 -11.99 -5.85 36.26
N ALA A 21 -12.05 -4.53 36.25
CA ALA A 21 -12.61 -3.77 35.16
C ALA A 21 -11.52 -2.88 34.58
N LEU A 22 -10.50 -3.51 33.98
CA LEU A 22 -9.74 -2.86 32.91
C LEU A 22 -10.72 -2.71 31.75
N ALA A 23 -11.46 -1.60 31.77
CA ALA A 23 -12.19 -1.13 30.61
C ALA A 23 -11.14 -0.77 29.55
N SER A 24 -10.75 -1.76 28.75
CA SER A 24 -10.11 -1.56 27.47
C SER A 24 -11.13 -0.84 26.58
N ILE A 25 -11.18 0.48 26.72
CA ILE A 25 -11.76 1.36 25.71
C ILE A 25 -10.78 1.30 24.53
N SER A 26 -10.91 0.24 23.73
CA SER A 26 -10.47 0.25 22.36
C SER A 26 -11.41 1.20 21.61
N ALA A 27 -11.20 2.50 21.82
CA ALA A 27 -11.59 3.49 20.84
C ALA A 27 -10.77 3.17 19.60
N GLY A 28 -11.28 2.25 18.78
CA GLY A 28 -10.86 2.12 17.41
C GLY A 28 -11.10 3.48 16.80
N ALA A 29 -10.03 4.24 16.60
CA ALA A 29 -10.05 5.36 15.69
C ALA A 29 -10.47 4.78 14.34
N GLU A 30 -11.76 4.88 14.00
CA GLU A 30 -12.22 4.78 12.63
C GLU A 30 -11.48 5.90 11.90
N LYS A 31 -10.34 5.51 11.33
CA LYS A 31 -9.52 6.35 10.48
C LYS A 31 -10.44 6.66 9.31
N ASP A 32 -11.01 7.88 9.29
CA ASP A 32 -11.88 8.38 8.23
C ASP A 32 -11.36 7.84 6.90
N GLU A 33 -12.11 6.93 6.29
CA GLU A 33 -11.65 6.29 5.07
C GLU A 33 -11.52 7.40 4.02
N PRO A 34 -10.35 7.54 3.35
CA PRO A 34 -10.17 8.64 2.43
C PRO A 34 -11.27 8.62 1.36
N ALA A 35 -11.97 9.75 1.22
CA ALA A 35 -13.16 9.83 0.39
C ALA A 35 -12.87 9.60 -1.11
N THR A 36 -11.64 9.85 -1.56
CA THR A 36 -11.24 9.82 -2.98
C THR A 36 -10.13 8.81 -3.25
N ALA A 37 -10.07 8.31 -4.49
CA ALA A 37 -9.02 7.40 -4.93
C ALA A 37 -7.61 8.01 -4.80
N ASP A 38 -7.48 9.33 -5.00
CA ASP A 38 -6.22 10.09 -4.85
C ASP A 38 -5.62 10.01 -3.45
N ALA A 39 -6.45 9.85 -2.43
CA ALA A 39 -5.98 9.71 -1.05
C ALA A 39 -5.76 8.24 -0.63
N CYS A 40 -6.16 7.30 -1.49
CA CYS A 40 -6.06 5.85 -1.26
C CYS A 40 -4.94 5.18 -2.05
N VAL A 41 -4.63 5.69 -3.24
CA VAL A 41 -3.76 5.02 -4.21
C VAL A 41 -2.43 5.75 -4.32
N SER A 42 -1.35 4.99 -4.19
CA SER A 42 0.01 5.47 -4.41
C SER A 42 0.66 4.74 -5.58
N PHE A 43 1.60 5.41 -6.25
CA PHE A 43 2.31 4.89 -7.41
C PHE A 43 3.82 5.05 -7.20
N GLN A 44 4.58 3.98 -7.43
CA GLN A 44 6.03 3.99 -7.51
C GLN A 44 6.45 3.52 -8.90
N GLN A 45 7.53 4.11 -9.41
CA GLN A 45 7.99 3.86 -10.77
C GLN A 45 9.46 3.43 -10.74
N GLU A 46 9.77 2.41 -11.50
CA GLU A 46 11.12 1.90 -11.68
C GLU A 46 11.35 1.59 -13.17
N THR A 47 12.45 2.07 -13.71
CA THR A 47 12.85 1.76 -15.09
C THR A 47 13.71 0.50 -15.10
N ILE A 48 13.29 -0.51 -15.87
CA ILE A 48 14.00 -1.78 -16.04
C ILE A 48 14.08 -2.05 -17.54
N ASP A 49 15.30 -2.11 -18.09
CA ASP A 49 15.59 -2.30 -19.52
C ASP A 49 14.86 -1.30 -20.44
N LYS A 50 13.94 -1.79 -21.30
CA LYS A 50 13.08 -1.00 -22.19
C LYS A 50 11.64 -0.90 -21.68
N ALA A 51 11.46 -0.94 -20.36
CA ALA A 51 10.16 -0.86 -19.72
C ALA A 51 10.18 0.06 -18.49
N LEU A 52 9.03 0.69 -18.24
CA LEU A 52 8.74 1.36 -16.98
C LEU A 52 7.79 0.48 -16.19
N VAL A 53 8.24 -0.01 -15.04
CA VAL A 53 7.45 -0.79 -14.10
C VAL A 53 6.79 0.16 -13.12
N VAL A 54 5.48 0.11 -13.04
CA VAL A 54 4.68 0.92 -12.12
C VAL A 54 4.10 -0.02 -11.07
N GLU A 55 4.47 0.18 -9.81
CA GLU A 55 3.82 -0.45 -8.67
C GLU A 55 2.75 0.50 -8.12
N ALA A 56 1.50 0.07 -8.16
CA ALA A 56 0.38 0.77 -7.58
C ALA A 56 -0.05 0.06 -6.28
N ALA A 57 -0.27 0.81 -5.21
CA ALA A 57 -0.74 0.30 -3.94
C ALA A 57 -2.02 1.00 -3.51
N ASN A 58 -2.97 0.24 -2.97
CA ASN A 58 -4.23 0.74 -2.44
C ASN A 58 -4.25 0.56 -0.93
N ASP A 59 -4.30 1.66 -0.19
CA ASP A 59 -4.35 1.66 1.27
C ASP A 59 -5.79 1.73 1.81
N CYS A 60 -6.82 1.67 0.97
CA CYS A 60 -8.23 1.71 1.36
C CYS A 60 -8.88 0.32 1.39
N GLN A 61 -10.07 0.23 1.99
CA GLN A 61 -10.82 -1.02 2.16
C GLN A 61 -11.71 -1.34 0.96
N LYS A 62 -11.99 -0.35 0.10
CA LYS A 62 -12.59 -0.56 -1.21
C LYS A 62 -11.54 -0.90 -2.27
N GLY A 63 -11.93 -1.70 -3.25
CA GLY A 63 -11.14 -1.90 -4.47
C GLY A 63 -11.38 -0.80 -5.48
N PHE A 64 -10.48 -0.68 -6.46
CA PHE A 64 -10.58 0.31 -7.54
C PHE A 64 -10.36 -0.33 -8.90
N ALA A 65 -11.09 0.16 -9.91
CA ALA A 65 -10.74 -0.05 -11.30
C ALA A 65 -9.89 1.13 -11.76
N CYS A 66 -8.64 0.87 -12.12
CA CYS A 66 -7.68 1.89 -12.47
C CYS A 66 -7.23 1.79 -13.92
N ARG A 67 -6.69 2.89 -14.41
CA ARG A 67 -6.16 3.01 -15.76
C ARG A 67 -4.96 3.92 -15.76
N LEU A 68 -3.92 3.51 -16.47
CA LEU A 68 -2.77 4.32 -16.81
C LEU A 68 -2.86 4.74 -18.28
N ASP A 69 -2.69 6.03 -18.54
CA ASP A 69 -2.56 6.61 -19.87
C ASP A 69 -1.13 7.18 -19.99
N TYR A 70 -0.41 6.83 -21.07
CA TYR A 70 1.00 7.18 -21.25
C TYR A 70 1.41 7.23 -22.72
N THR A 71 2.45 7.98 -23.04
CA THR A 71 3.02 8.09 -24.37
C THR A 71 4.35 7.35 -24.45
N VAL A 72 4.54 6.49 -25.44
CA VAL A 72 5.86 5.96 -25.82
C VAL A 72 6.44 6.78 -26.96
N ARG A 73 7.60 7.40 -26.73
CA ARG A 73 8.39 8.08 -27.77
C ARG A 73 9.62 7.25 -28.09
N CYS A 74 9.86 6.97 -29.37
CA CYS A 74 11.11 6.36 -29.82
C CYS A 74 11.98 7.42 -30.48
N THR A 75 13.29 7.33 -30.29
CA THR A 75 14.28 8.21 -30.91
C THR A 75 15.36 7.41 -31.63
N ASP A 76 16.01 8.02 -32.60
CA ASP A 76 17.24 7.50 -33.20
C ASP A 76 18.48 7.81 -32.34
N LEU A 77 19.68 7.46 -32.85
CA LEU A 77 20.97 7.63 -32.17
C LEU A 77 21.31 9.11 -31.96
N ASP A 78 20.77 9.99 -32.80
CA ASP A 78 20.96 11.44 -32.73
C ASP A 78 19.92 12.10 -31.81
N GLY A 79 19.03 11.31 -31.19
CA GLY A 79 17.99 11.78 -30.29
C GLY A 79 16.76 12.37 -31.00
N LYS A 80 16.65 12.23 -32.32
CA LYS A 80 15.49 12.70 -33.08
C LYS A 80 14.34 11.71 -32.93
N GLN A 81 13.14 12.23 -32.67
CA GLN A 81 11.94 11.41 -32.55
C GLN A 81 11.59 10.72 -33.87
N THR A 82 11.52 9.39 -33.85
CA THR A 82 11.14 8.56 -35.00
C THR A 82 9.68 8.14 -34.93
N SER A 83 9.12 7.99 -33.72
CA SER A 83 7.71 7.64 -33.52
C SER A 83 7.19 8.11 -32.16
N LYS A 84 5.87 8.29 -32.08
CA LYS A 84 5.11 8.58 -30.86
C LYS A 84 3.86 7.71 -30.85
N LEU A 85 3.61 7.00 -29.75
CA LEU A 85 2.42 6.14 -29.57
C LEU A 85 1.77 6.41 -28.22
N ASP A 86 0.52 6.83 -28.23
CA ASP A 86 -0.28 6.94 -27.02
C ASP A 86 -0.82 5.56 -26.66
N LYS A 87 -0.66 5.16 -25.41
CA LYS A 87 -1.00 3.84 -24.88
C LYS A 87 -1.81 3.96 -23.60
N ARG A 88 -2.49 2.87 -23.29
CA ARG A 88 -3.37 2.75 -22.13
C ARG A 88 -3.26 1.36 -21.53
N ALA A 89 -3.20 1.29 -20.21
CA ALA A 89 -3.11 0.04 -19.45
C ALA A 89 -4.17 0.03 -18.33
N PRO A 90 -5.29 -0.69 -18.50
CA PRO A 90 -6.25 -0.90 -17.41
C PRO A 90 -5.72 -1.94 -16.42
N PHE A 91 -6.02 -1.76 -15.14
CA PHE A 91 -5.67 -2.71 -14.08
C PHE A 91 -6.62 -2.56 -12.88
N GLY A 92 -6.74 -3.60 -12.07
CA GLY A 92 -7.51 -3.57 -10.83
C GLY A 92 -6.60 -3.43 -9.62
N LEU A 93 -7.08 -2.72 -8.59
CA LEU A 93 -6.49 -2.69 -7.26
C LEU A 93 -7.47 -3.29 -6.26
N SER A 94 -7.12 -4.44 -5.68
CA SER A 94 -7.89 -5.02 -4.59
C SER A 94 -7.83 -4.14 -3.33
N PRO A 95 -8.79 -4.28 -2.40
CA PRO A 95 -8.70 -3.73 -1.05
C PRO A 95 -7.34 -4.03 -0.40
N LYS A 96 -6.70 -3.02 0.18
CA LYS A 96 -5.37 -3.17 0.83
C LYS A 96 -4.33 -3.88 -0.05
N GLY A 97 -4.49 -3.79 -1.36
CA GLY A 97 -3.78 -4.59 -2.35
C GLY A 97 -2.73 -3.80 -3.12
N LYS A 98 -1.96 -4.54 -3.92
CA LYS A 98 -0.96 -3.97 -4.84
C LYS A 98 -1.13 -4.56 -6.23
N ALA A 99 -0.80 -3.77 -7.24
CA ALA A 99 -0.70 -4.21 -8.63
C ALA A 99 0.61 -3.74 -9.24
N LYS A 100 1.16 -4.55 -10.14
CA LYS A 100 2.33 -4.19 -10.94
C LYS A 100 1.91 -4.08 -12.40
N VAL A 101 2.18 -2.93 -13.01
CA VAL A 101 1.86 -2.65 -14.41
C VAL A 101 3.16 -2.35 -15.15
N THR A 102 3.44 -3.12 -16.20
CA THR A 102 4.64 -2.95 -17.03
C THR A 102 4.31 -2.17 -18.29
N LEU A 103 4.90 -1.00 -18.45
CA LEU A 103 4.75 -0.15 -19.63
C LEU A 103 5.94 -0.37 -20.55
N SER A 104 5.71 -1.00 -21.70
CA SER A 104 6.80 -1.43 -22.59
C SER A 104 7.05 -0.46 -23.75
N ALA A 105 8.32 -0.13 -23.94
CA ALA A 105 8.90 0.52 -25.10
C ALA A 105 9.70 -0.47 -25.98
N GLY A 106 9.45 -1.78 -25.86
CA GLY A 106 10.17 -2.82 -26.60
C GLY A 106 10.07 -2.72 -28.12
N SER A 107 9.11 -1.97 -28.66
CA SER A 107 9.00 -1.66 -30.09
C SER A 107 10.01 -0.62 -30.57
N CYS A 108 10.67 0.12 -29.67
CA CYS A 108 11.69 1.09 -30.03
C CYS A 108 13.02 0.38 -30.32
N LEU A 109 13.58 0.60 -31.51
CA LEU A 109 14.84 -0.01 -31.94
C LEU A 109 16.03 0.53 -31.13
N GLN A 110 16.09 1.86 -30.97
CA GLN A 110 17.21 2.57 -30.38
C GLN A 110 16.80 3.25 -29.07
N GLY A 111 16.72 4.59 -29.05
CA GLY A 111 16.32 5.37 -27.88
C GLY A 111 14.81 5.32 -27.65
N TRP A 112 14.41 5.46 -26.39
CA TRP A 112 13.02 5.45 -25.99
C TRP A 112 12.78 6.31 -24.76
N ARG A 113 11.55 6.79 -24.62
CA ARG A 113 11.07 7.50 -23.44
C ARG A 113 9.58 7.22 -23.25
N ILE A 114 9.17 7.13 -21.99
CA ILE A 114 7.75 7.10 -21.63
C ILE A 114 7.43 8.43 -20.94
N ASP A 115 6.48 9.16 -21.52
CA ASP A 115 6.09 10.52 -21.12
C ASP A 115 4.57 10.63 -20.97
N ASP A 116 4.09 11.82 -20.61
CA ASP A 116 2.66 12.17 -20.53
C ASP A 116 1.88 11.17 -19.64
N PHE A 117 2.50 10.79 -18.54
CA PHE A 117 2.01 9.77 -17.62
C PHE A 117 0.87 10.31 -16.75
N SER A 118 -0.30 9.70 -16.87
CA SER A 118 -1.47 10.02 -16.04
C SER A 118 -2.22 8.76 -15.64
N TRP A 119 -2.96 8.85 -14.54
CA TRP A 119 -3.72 7.74 -14.00
C TRP A 119 -5.12 8.18 -13.62
N THR A 120 -6.04 7.23 -13.58
CA THR A 120 -7.41 7.45 -13.10
C THR A 120 -7.89 6.18 -12.41
N CYS A 121 -8.52 6.31 -11.26
CA CYS A 121 -9.12 5.20 -10.51
C CYS A 121 -10.54 5.56 -10.10
N GLY A 122 -11.48 4.63 -10.30
CA GLY A 122 -12.90 4.78 -10.00
C GLY A 122 -13.51 3.53 -9.39
#